data_AF-A0A963RQ38-F1
#
_entry.id   AF-A0A963RQ38-F1
#
_cell.length_a   1.000
_cell.length_b   1.000
_cell.length_c   1.000
_cell.angle_alpha   90.00
_cell.angle_beta   90.00
_cell.angle_gamma   90.00
#
_symmetry.space_group_name_H-M   'P 1'
#
loop_
_entity.id
_entity.type
_entity.pdbx_description
1 polymer ?
#
loop_
_entity_poly.entity_id
_entity_poly.type
_entity_poly.pdbx_seq_one_letter_code
_entity_poly.pdbx_strand_id
1 'polypeptide(L)'
;FRTAMWVATLLYLPVSLLFWHAPALVHWYAVPPVKSLFFSAVAVLKNSRAFLLYGATWMLVSFAAGLLLLLLTLATGSPTIAQVGLVPAALVMAAMFFASIWFSFRDSFSPDEQDAAALPPDPGDAALPGA
;
A
#
# COMPACT_ATOMS: atom_id res chain seq x y z
N PHE A 1 -25.48 6.32 -16.30
CA PHE A 1 -24.43 5.42 -15.78
C PHE A 1 -23.02 6.01 -15.84
N ARG A 2 -22.49 6.43 -17.00
CA ARG A 2 -21.10 6.92 -17.13
C ARG A 2 -20.74 8.10 -16.19
N THR A 3 -21.58 9.12 -16.11
CA THR A 3 -21.35 10.28 -15.21
C THR A 3 -21.32 9.87 -13.74
N ALA A 4 -22.26 9.00 -13.33
CA ALA A 4 -22.30 8.48 -11.96
C ALA A 4 -21.03 7.69 -11.59
N MET A 5 -20.49 6.91 -12.54
CA MET A 5 -19.22 6.18 -12.37
C MET A 5 -18.06 7.16 -12.11
N TRP A 6 -17.92 8.20 -12.95
CA TRP A 6 -16.86 9.20 -12.78
C TRP A 6 -17.00 9.99 -11.48
N VAL A 7 -18.22 10.39 -11.12
CA VAL A 7 -18.49 11.08 -9.85
C VAL A 7 -18.12 10.17 -8.67
N ALA A 8 -18.52 8.90 -8.70
CA ALA A 8 -18.16 7.94 -7.66
C ALA A 8 -16.65 7.76 -7.55
N THR A 9 -15.93 7.63 -8.67
CA THR A 9 -14.46 7.54 -8.67
C THR A 9 -13.81 8.79 -8.08
N LEU A 10 -14.27 9.99 -8.50
CA LEU A 10 -13.72 11.27 -8.01
C LEU A 10 -13.97 11.49 -6.52
N LEU A 11 -15.08 11.01 -5.98
CA LEU A 11 -15.36 11.08 -4.54
C LEU A 11 -14.66 9.97 -3.75
N TYR A 12 -14.45 8.80 -4.35
CA TYR A 12 -13.78 7.69 -3.69
C TYR A 12 -12.29 7.93 -3.48
N LEU A 13 -11.61 8.55 -4.46
CA LEU A 13 -10.18 8.86 -4.36
C LEU A 13 -9.81 9.67 -3.09
N PRO A 14 -10.43 10.83 -2.78
CA PRO A 14 -10.10 11.59 -1.58
C PRO A 14 -10.43 10.83 -0.30
N VAL A 15 -11.50 10.04 -0.28
CA VAL A 15 -11.83 9.18 0.87
C VAL A 15 -10.75 8.12 1.06
N SER A 16 -10.29 7.47 -0.02
CA SER A 16 -9.21 6.50 0.01
C SER A 16 -7.92 7.10 0.56
N LEU A 17 -7.54 8.31 0.11
CA LEU A 17 -6.35 9.04 0.59
C LEU A 17 -6.42 9.34 2.09
N LEU A 18 -7.58 9.77 2.58
CA LEU A 18 -7.80 10.08 3.99
C LEU A 18 -7.68 8.85 4.88
N PHE A 19 -8.16 7.70 4.42
CA PHE A 19 -8.19 6.46 5.22
C PHE A 19 -6.99 5.53 4.99
N TRP A 20 -6.09 5.85 4.04
CA TRP A 20 -5.00 4.94 3.67
C TRP A 20 -4.07 4.60 4.84
N HIS A 21 -3.65 5.61 5.62
CA HIS A 21 -2.76 5.45 6.78
C HIS A 21 -3.42 5.78 8.11
N ALA A 22 -4.63 6.37 8.10
CA ALA A 22 -5.29 6.79 9.33
C ALA A 22 -5.52 5.65 10.35
N PRO A 23 -5.97 4.43 9.97
CA PRO A 23 -6.15 3.32 10.92
C PRO A 23 -4.84 2.93 11.62
N ALA A 24 -3.74 2.88 10.87
CA ALA A 24 -2.41 2.60 11.39
C ALA A 24 -1.92 3.68 12.37
N LEU A 25 -2.12 4.97 12.04
CA LEU A 25 -1.77 6.09 12.92
C LEU A 25 -2.58 6.11 14.22
N VAL A 26 -3.88 5.77 14.14
CA VAL A 26 -4.73 5.69 15.33
C VAL A 26 -4.31 4.50 16.21
N HIS A 27 -4.10 3.33 15.60
CA HIS A 27 -3.86 2.10 16.37
C HIS A 27 -2.43 2.00 16.94
N TRP A 28 -1.40 2.33 16.15
CA TRP A 28 0.00 2.18 16.57
C TRP A 28 0.59 3.44 17.20
N TYR A 29 0.19 4.62 16.73
CA TYR A 29 0.77 5.90 17.17
C TYR A 29 -0.16 6.70 18.07
N ALA A 30 -1.34 6.16 18.41
CA ALA A 30 -2.36 6.79 19.26
C ALA A 30 -2.74 8.23 18.82
N VAL A 31 -2.58 8.55 17.53
CA VAL A 31 -2.92 9.88 16.99
C VAL A 31 -4.44 10.03 16.96
N PRO A 32 -5.02 11.16 17.44
CA PRO A 32 -6.47 11.37 17.40
C PRO A 32 -7.05 11.21 15.98
N PRO A 33 -8.24 10.59 15.80
CA PRO A 33 -8.75 10.21 14.47
C PRO A 33 -8.75 11.34 13.44
N VAL A 34 -9.20 12.54 13.82
CA VAL A 34 -9.25 13.70 12.92
C VAL A 34 -7.84 14.13 12.45
N LYS A 35 -6.85 14.07 13.34
CA LYS A 35 -5.44 14.37 13.00
C LYS A 35 -4.86 13.28 12.10
N SER A 36 -5.21 12.02 12.34
CA SER A 36 -4.75 10.89 11.52
C SER A 36 -5.22 10.99 10.06
N LEU A 37 -6.44 11.48 9.83
CA LEU A 37 -6.95 11.73 8.47
C LEU A 37 -6.11 12.80 7.75
N PHE A 38 -5.76 13.90 8.43
CA PHE A 38 -4.91 14.95 7.88
C PHE A 38 -3.50 14.43 7.55
N PHE A 39 -2.85 13.74 8.49
CA PHE A 39 -1.52 13.18 8.26
C PHE A 39 -1.50 12.12 7.15
N SER A 40 -2.55 11.29 7.04
CA SER A 40 -2.70 10.35 5.93
C SER A 40 -2.77 11.08 4.59
N ALA A 41 -3.64 12.08 4.47
CA ALA A 41 -3.78 12.83 3.22
C ALA A 41 -2.46 13.52 2.82
N VAL A 42 -1.79 14.18 3.75
CA VAL A 42 -0.50 14.86 3.48
C VAL A 42 0.59 13.86 3.11
N ALA A 43 0.69 12.73 3.81
CA ALA A 43 1.68 11.69 3.53
C ALA A 43 1.50 11.10 2.12
N VAL A 44 0.27 10.78 1.73
CA VAL A 44 0.01 10.24 0.39
C VAL A 44 0.26 11.30 -0.69
N LEU A 45 -0.12 12.55 -0.46
CA LEU A 45 0.12 13.64 -1.42
C LEU A 45 1.61 13.94 -1.59
N LYS A 46 2.40 13.98 -0.51
CA LYS A 46 3.87 14.14 -0.58
C LYS A 46 4.51 13.00 -1.37
N ASN A 47 3.99 11.78 -1.24
CA ASN A 47 4.48 10.57 -1.88
C ASN A 47 3.67 10.17 -3.14
N SER A 48 2.98 11.12 -3.79
CA SER A 48 2.03 10.85 -4.89
C SER A 48 2.62 9.96 -5.99
N ARG A 49 3.88 10.18 -6.37
CA ARG A 49 4.55 9.38 -7.43
C ARG A 49 4.74 7.92 -7.01
N ALA A 50 5.18 7.68 -5.77
CA ALA A 50 5.34 6.33 -5.23
C ALA A 50 3.98 5.62 -5.16
N PHE A 51 2.94 6.33 -4.72
CA PHE A 51 1.57 5.81 -4.67
C PHE A 51 0.98 5.50 -6.05
N LEU A 52 1.26 6.33 -7.05
CA LEU A 52 0.86 6.05 -8.44
C LEU A 52 1.53 4.78 -8.97
N LEU A 53 2.83 4.60 -8.72
CA LEU A 53 3.56 3.37 -9.08
C LEU A 53 3.02 2.15 -8.33
N TYR A 54 2.73 2.29 -7.03
CA TYR A 54 2.13 1.25 -6.22
C TYR A 54 0.77 0.81 -6.80
N GLY A 55 -0.10 1.77 -7.12
CA GLY A 55 -1.39 1.50 -7.77
C GLY A 55 -1.24 0.84 -9.15
N ALA A 56 -0.33 1.33 -9.98
CA ALA A 56 -0.03 0.75 -11.30
C ALA A 56 0.49 -0.69 -11.19
N THR A 57 1.35 -0.96 -10.20
CA THR A 57 1.88 -2.30 -9.92
C THR A 57 0.75 -3.24 -9.52
N TRP A 58 -0.13 -2.83 -8.61
CA TRP A 58 -1.27 -3.65 -8.20
C TRP A 58 -2.28 -3.87 -9.33
N MET A 59 -2.49 -2.88 -10.20
CA MET A 59 -3.30 -3.05 -11.40
C MET A 59 -2.70 -4.12 -12.33
N LEU A 60 -1.38 -4.10 -12.54
CA LEU A 60 -0.66 -5.10 -13.34
C LEU A 60 -0.76 -6.51 -12.73
N VAL A 61 -0.53 -6.64 -11.42
CA VAL A 61 -0.62 -7.93 -10.71
C VAL A 61 -2.04 -8.49 -10.78
N SER A 62 -3.06 -7.63 -10.61
CA SER A 62 -4.47 -8.04 -10.69
C SER A 62 -4.85 -8.49 -12.09
N PHE A 63 -4.39 -7.77 -13.11
CA PHE A 63 -4.56 -8.17 -14.50
C PHE A 63 -3.86 -9.50 -14.81
N ALA A 64 -2.62 -9.68 -14.34
CA ALA A 64 -1.86 -10.91 -14.51
C ALA A 64 -2.55 -12.12 -13.85
N ALA A 65 -3.10 -11.95 -12.65
CA ALA A 65 -3.87 -12.99 -11.96
C ALA A 65 -5.13 -13.40 -12.75
N GLY A 66 -5.89 -12.42 -13.26
CA GLY A 66 -7.06 -12.69 -14.12
C GLY A 66 -6.66 -13.38 -15.43
N LEU A 67 -5.57 -12.93 -16.05
CA LEU A 67 -5.02 -13.54 -17.26
C LEU A 67 -4.57 -14.99 -17.02
N LEU A 68 -3.91 -15.26 -15.89
CA LEU A 68 -3.51 -16.62 -15.51
C LEU A 68 -4.72 -17.55 -15.39
N LEU A 69 -5.78 -17.14 -14.69
CA LEU A 69 -7.01 -17.92 -14.58
C LEU A 69 -7.64 -18.18 -15.95
N LEU A 70 -7.69 -17.17 -16.82
CA LEU A 70 -8.19 -17.31 -18.18
C LEU A 70 -7.37 -18.34 -18.97
N LEU A 71 -6.04 -18.26 -18.93
CA LEU A 71 -5.16 -19.18 -19.63
C LEU A 71 -5.30 -20.62 -19.12
N LEU A 72 -5.47 -20.82 -17.81
CA LEU A 72 -5.73 -22.14 -17.23
C LEU A 72 -7.06 -22.74 -17.68
N THR A 73 -8.11 -21.92 -17.72
CA THR A 73 -9.42 -22.34 -18.26
C THR A 73 -9.32 -22.73 -19.73
N LEU A 74 -8.59 -21.95 -20.54
CA LEU A 74 -8.38 -22.26 -21.95
C LEU A 74 -7.55 -23.53 -22.16
N ALA A 75 -6.47 -23.70 -21.40
CA ALA A 75 -5.57 -24.85 -21.50
C ALA A 75 -6.24 -26.17 -21.11
N THR A 76 -7.20 -26.14 -20.18
CA THR A 76 -7.93 -27.33 -19.72
C THR A 76 -9.27 -27.54 -20.42
N GLY A 77 -9.79 -26.53 -21.11
CA GLY A 77 -11.14 -26.53 -21.69
C GLY A 77 -12.27 -26.53 -20.65
N SER A 78 -11.96 -26.39 -19.35
CA SER A 78 -12.94 -26.47 -18.27
C SER A 78 -13.27 -25.09 -17.69
N PRO A 79 -14.50 -24.58 -17.87
CA PRO A 79 -14.91 -23.29 -17.28
C PRO A 79 -14.99 -23.36 -15.75
N THR A 80 -15.05 -24.56 -15.17
CA THR A 80 -15.10 -24.76 -13.72
C THR A 80 -13.88 -24.17 -13.02
N ILE A 81 -12.70 -24.17 -13.65
CA ILE A 81 -11.47 -23.59 -13.06
C ILE A 81 -11.67 -22.12 -12.72
N ALA A 82 -12.20 -21.31 -13.64
CA ALA A 82 -12.47 -19.91 -13.38
C ALA A 82 -13.59 -19.75 -12.34
N GLN A 83 -14.65 -20.56 -12.42
CA GLN A 83 -15.79 -20.48 -11.50
C GLN A 83 -15.39 -20.72 -10.04
N VAL A 84 -14.58 -21.75 -9.78
CA VAL A 84 -14.16 -22.08 -8.40
C VAL A 84 -12.90 -21.32 -7.98
N GLY A 85 -12.03 -20.94 -8.93
CA GLY A 85 -10.75 -20.30 -8.67
C GLY A 85 -10.84 -18.80 -8.43
N LEU A 86 -11.88 -18.13 -8.95
CA LEU A 86 -12.02 -16.67 -8.86
C LEU A 86 -12.05 -16.18 -7.40
N VAL A 87 -12.89 -16.79 -6.56
CA VAL A 87 -13.07 -16.33 -5.17
C VAL A 87 -11.79 -16.56 -4.33
N PRO A 88 -11.16 -17.75 -4.31
CA PRO A 88 -9.89 -17.94 -3.61
C PRO A 88 -8.78 -17.01 -4.12
N ALA A 89 -8.66 -16.85 -5.44
CA ALA A 89 -7.68 -15.94 -6.02
C ALA A 89 -7.91 -14.49 -5.56
N ALA A 90 -9.17 -14.04 -5.52
CA ALA A 90 -9.52 -12.71 -5.01
C ALA A 90 -9.17 -12.54 -3.53
N LEU A 91 -9.40 -13.55 -2.68
CA LEU A 91 -9.06 -13.50 -1.26
C LEU A 91 -7.54 -13.46 -1.04
N VAL A 92 -6.78 -14.28 -1.77
CA VAL A 92 -5.31 -14.25 -1.73
C VAL A 92 -4.79 -12.88 -2.17
N MET A 93 -5.31 -12.36 -3.29
CA MET A 93 -4.97 -11.03 -3.79
C MET A 93 -5.29 -9.93 -2.77
N ALA A 94 -6.47 -9.99 -2.13
CA ALA A 94 -6.84 -9.05 -1.09
C ALA A 94 -5.88 -9.12 0.11
N ALA A 95 -5.55 -10.32 0.58
CA ALA A 95 -4.61 -10.52 1.69
C ALA A 95 -3.23 -9.96 1.36
N MET A 96 -2.71 -10.24 0.16
CA MET A 96 -1.43 -9.69 -0.30
C MET A 96 -1.47 -8.15 -0.41
N PHE A 97 -2.56 -7.58 -0.94
CA PHE A 97 -2.76 -6.14 -1.02
C PHE A 97 -2.73 -5.49 0.36
N PHE A 98 -3.56 -5.97 1.29
CA PHE A 98 -3.60 -5.44 2.65
C PHE A 98 -2.28 -5.62 3.39
N ALA A 99 -1.60 -6.76 3.23
CA ALA A 99 -0.27 -6.96 3.80
C ALA A 99 0.75 -5.96 3.23
N SER A 100 0.67 -5.63 1.94
CA SER A 100 1.62 -4.70 1.31
C SER A 100 1.45 -3.24 1.74
N ILE A 101 0.27 -2.83 2.25
CA ILE A 101 0.03 -1.47 2.76
C ILE A 101 0.97 -1.13 3.92
N TRP A 102 1.40 -2.13 4.70
CA TRP A 102 2.36 -1.93 5.79
C TRP A 102 3.65 -1.26 5.31
N PHE A 103 4.18 -1.66 4.15
CA PHE A 103 5.42 -1.09 3.62
C PHE A 103 5.24 0.36 3.21
N SER A 104 4.16 0.68 2.50
CA SER A 104 3.84 2.07 2.16
C SER A 104 3.68 2.96 3.40
N PHE A 105 3.12 2.40 4.48
CA PHE A 105 3.00 3.10 5.76
C PHE A 105 4.37 3.33 6.40
N ARG A 106 5.16 2.26 6.57
CA ARG A 106 6.49 2.33 7.17
C ARG A 106 7.37 3.34 6.42
N ASP A 107 7.40 3.27 5.10
CA ASP A 107 8.27 4.14 4.28
C ASP A 107 7.80 5.60 4.29
N SER A 108 6.50 5.86 4.48
CA SER A 108 5.98 7.23 4.55
C SER A 108 6.29 7.95 5.87
N PHE A 109 6.58 7.19 6.94
CA PHE A 109 6.75 7.72 8.30
C PHE A 109 8.09 7.35 8.95
N SER A 110 8.98 6.63 8.27
CA SER A 110 10.34 6.35 8.77
C SER A 110 11.21 7.61 8.66
N PRO A 111 12.12 7.87 9.62
CA PRO A 111 13.11 8.93 9.48
C PRO A 111 13.97 8.70 8.24
N ASP A 112 14.29 9.77 7.49
CA ASP A 112 15.15 9.66 6.33
C ASP A 112 16.54 9.15 6.77
N GLU A 113 17.07 8.12 6.10
CA GLU A 113 18.40 7.54 6.37
C GLU A 113 19.52 8.60 6.28
N GLN A 114 19.27 9.68 5.51
CA GLN A 114 20.14 10.85 5.41
C GLN A 114 20.22 11.67 6.70
N ASP A 115 19.16 11.74 7.50
CA ASP A 115 19.18 12.41 8.80
C ASP A 115 19.89 11.54 9.87
N ALA A 116 19.80 10.20 9.74
CA ALA A 116 20.50 9.26 10.62
C ALA A 116 22.01 9.23 10.39
N ALA A 117 22.45 9.32 9.13
CA ALA A 117 23.87 9.39 8.77
C ALA A 117 24.53 10.75 9.09
N ALA A 118 23.72 11.80 9.31
CA ALA A 118 24.18 13.12 9.71
C ALA A 118 24.38 13.28 11.23
N LEU A 119 24.00 12.26 12.03
CA LEU A 119 24.25 12.28 13.46
C LEU A 119 25.76 12.05 13.71
N PRO A 120 26.45 12.95 14.45
CA PRO A 120 27.85 12.71 14.81
C PRO A 120 27.99 11.39 15.57
N PRO A 121 29.10 10.64 15.38
CA PRO A 121 29.30 9.35 16.03
C PRO A 121 29.11 9.46 17.54
N ASP A 122 28.47 8.45 18.14
CA ASP A 122 28.25 8.40 19.58
C ASP A 122 29.61 8.56 20.29
N PRO A 123 29.76 9.49 21.25
CA PRO A 123 30.98 9.63 22.03
C PRO A 123 31.47 8.30 22.66
N GLY A 124 30.58 7.32 22.84
CA GLY A 124 30.93 5.97 23.30
C GLY A 124 31.77 5.14 22.32
N ASP A 125 31.62 5.33 21.01
CA ASP A 125 32.32 4.55 19.99
C ASP A 125 33.74 5.09 19.71
N ALA A 126 33.98 6.38 19.98
CA ALA A 126 35.30 7.00 19.87
C ALA A 126 36.22 6.69 21.08
N ALA A 127 35.68 6.11 22.15
CA ALA A 127 36.37 5.94 23.43
C ALA A 127 37.02 4.55 23.65
N LEU A 128 37.06 3.67 22.65
CA LEU A 128 37.82 2.42 22.72
C LEU A 128 39.08 2.43 21.82
N PRO A 129 40.14 3.16 22.21
CA PRO A 129 41.48 2.82 21.79
C PRO A 129 41.97 1.60 22.60
N GLY A 130 41.87 0.41 22.01
CA GLY A 130 42.56 -0.79 22.47
C GLY A 130 41.91 -1.53 23.64
N ALA A 131 41.17 -2.59 23.31
CA ALA A 131 41.04 -3.80 24.12
C ALA A 131 41.18 -5.01 23.18
#